data_AF-A0A7S3ER69-F1
#
_entry.id   AF-A0A7S3ER69-F1
#
_cell.length_a   1.000
_cell.length_b   1.000
_cell.length_c   1.000
_cell.angle_alpha   90.00
_cell.angle_beta   90.00
_cell.angle_gamma   90.00
#
_symmetry.space_group_name_H-M   'P 1'
#
loop_
_entity.id
_entity.type
_entity.pdbx_description
1 polymer ?
#
loop_
_entity_poly.entity_id
_entity_poly.type
_entity_poly.pdbx_seq_one_letter_code
_entity_poly.pdbx_strand_id
1 'polypeptide(L)'
;EAMWKVHRGGRWEPQPGVRCVESEITELSPPVAIRLESSGVAGGLGVDASLALGVYKLSSTAIGGRAAWKHVSRPDSWLAFAEGTWFAQPASALGSRTGWLSVRAN
;
A
#
# COMPACT_ATOMS: atom_id res chain seq x y z
N GLU A 1 34.85 4.11 6.12
CA GLU A 1 33.72 3.78 7.00
C GLU A 1 32.66 4.88 6.83
N ALA A 2 31.40 4.52 6.54
CA ALA A 2 30.33 5.49 6.41
C ALA A 2 29.85 5.91 7.80
N MET A 3 29.82 7.21 8.10
CA MET A 3 29.52 7.74 9.43
C MET A 3 28.36 8.73 9.34
N TRP A 4 27.32 8.48 10.12
CA TRP A 4 26.16 9.35 10.23
C TRP A 4 26.57 10.70 10.84
N LYS A 5 25.92 11.78 10.38
CA LYS A 5 26.15 13.13 10.90
C LYS A 5 24.81 13.79 11.19
N VAL A 6 24.76 14.57 12.26
CA VAL A 6 23.63 15.44 12.58
C VAL A 6 23.94 16.86 12.15
N HIS A 7 22.96 17.57 11.60
CA HIS A 7 23.10 18.98 11.26
C HIS A 7 22.69 19.86 12.46
N ARG A 8 23.64 20.63 13.01
CA ARG A 8 23.40 21.57 14.12
C ARG A 8 24.08 22.90 13.81
N GLY A 9 23.31 23.99 13.81
CA GLY A 9 23.84 25.35 13.72
C GLY A 9 24.75 25.60 12.50
N GLY A 10 24.44 25.01 11.34
CA GLY A 10 25.23 25.16 10.12
C GLY A 10 26.49 24.29 10.05
N ARG A 11 26.65 23.33 10.97
CA ARG A 11 27.74 22.35 10.94
C ARG A 11 27.19 20.93 10.96
N TRP A 12 27.96 20.03 10.37
CA TRP A 12 27.70 18.60 10.38
C TRP A 12 28.59 17.92 11.42
N GLU A 13 27.98 17.40 12.47
CA GLU A 13 28.68 16.77 13.60
C GLU A 13 28.60 15.24 13.51
N PRO A 14 29.73 14.51 13.57
CA PRO A 14 29.78 13.04 13.56
C PRO A 14 28.95 12.38 14.67
N GLN A 15 28.27 11.28 14.33
CA GLN A 15 27.47 10.47 15.27
C GLN A 15 27.93 9.01 15.24
N PRO A 16 29.02 8.66 15.97
CA PRO A 16 29.55 7.30 15.97
C PRO A 16 28.62 6.26 16.63
N GLY A 17 27.67 6.70 17.46
CA GLY A 17 26.67 5.83 18.08
C GLY A 17 25.48 5.49 17.18
N VAL A 18 25.33 6.14 16.02
CA VAL A 18 24.22 5.91 15.11
C VAL A 18 24.61 4.83 14.11
N ARG A 19 23.82 3.77 14.05
CA ARG A 19 23.99 2.65 13.13
C ARG A 19 22.73 2.45 12.30
N CYS A 20 22.90 2.09 11.04
CA CYS A 20 21.81 1.54 10.26
C CYS A 20 21.69 0.06 10.64
N VAL A 21 20.56 -0.33 11.20
CA VAL A 21 20.23 -1.73 11.46
C VAL A 21 19.07 -2.12 10.59
N GLU A 22 19.20 -3.25 9.91
CA GLU A 22 18.06 -3.87 9.23
C GLU A 22 17.05 -4.28 10.30
N SER A 23 15.78 -3.93 10.09
CA SER A 23 14.71 -4.18 11.03
C SER A 23 13.54 -4.80 10.28
N GLU A 24 12.97 -5.86 10.85
CA GLU A 24 11.75 -6.44 10.34
C GLU A 24 10.55 -5.57 10.77
N ILE A 25 9.64 -5.30 9.85
CA ILE A 25 8.41 -4.54 10.09
C ILE A 25 7.41 -5.44 10.84
N THR A 26 7.79 -5.94 12.02
CA THR A 26 6.94 -6.73 12.92
C THR A 26 6.39 -5.88 14.06
N GLU A 27 7.03 -4.73 14.37
CA GLU A 27 6.62 -3.82 15.45
C GLU A 27 5.49 -2.84 15.04
N LEU A 28 5.32 -2.58 13.74
CA LEU A 28 4.17 -1.81 13.27
C LEU A 28 2.98 -2.76 13.13
N SER A 29 1.97 -2.60 13.98
CA SER A 29 0.68 -3.25 13.78
C SER A 29 0.22 -2.92 12.36
N PRO A 30 -0.09 -3.92 11.51
CA PRO A 30 -0.62 -3.64 10.17
C PRO A 30 -1.80 -2.68 10.29
N PRO A 31 -1.98 -1.75 9.33
CA PRO A 31 -3.14 -0.89 9.34
C PRO A 31 -4.39 -1.76 9.50
N VAL A 32 -5.23 -1.46 10.49
CA VAL A 32 -6.45 -2.25 10.74
C VAL A 32 -7.40 -2.15 9.54
N ALA A 33 -7.32 -1.04 8.80
CA ALA A 33 -8.00 -0.82 7.55
C ALA A 33 -7.27 0.19 6.65
N ILE A 34 -7.51 0.09 5.35
CA ILE A 34 -7.12 1.07 4.33
C ILE A 34 -8.40 1.59 3.69
N ARG A 35 -8.42 2.87 3.30
CA ARG A 35 -9.54 3.45 2.57
C ARG A 35 -9.09 3.98 1.21
N LEU A 36 -9.82 3.64 0.16
CA LEU A 36 -9.72 4.29 -1.14
C LEU A 36 -10.82 5.33 -1.29
N GLU A 37 -10.42 6.57 -1.53
CA GLU A 37 -11.31 7.70 -1.75
C GLU A 37 -10.91 8.41 -3.05
N SER A 38 -11.87 9.06 -3.68
CA SER A 38 -11.63 9.95 -4.82
C SER A 38 -12.16 11.33 -4.48
N SER A 39 -11.33 12.36 -4.67
CA SER A 39 -11.71 13.76 -4.54
C SER A 39 -12.23 14.37 -5.85
N GLY A 40 -12.23 13.59 -6.94
CA GLY A 40 -12.62 14.04 -8.28
C GLY A 40 -14.13 14.09 -8.49
N VAL A 41 -14.56 14.92 -9.45
CA VAL A 41 -15.96 15.05 -9.89
C VAL A 41 -16.56 13.67 -10.15
N ALA A 42 -17.77 13.43 -9.63
CA ALA A 42 -18.45 12.13 -9.50
C ALA A 42 -18.61 11.28 -10.79
N GLY A 43 -18.15 11.76 -11.95
CA GLY A 43 -18.16 11.03 -13.23
C GLY A 43 -16.81 10.55 -13.76
N GLY A 44 -15.67 10.93 -13.14
CA GLY A 44 -14.34 10.67 -13.72
C GLY A 44 -13.84 9.22 -13.65
N LEU A 45 -14.32 8.42 -12.69
CA LEU A 45 -13.87 7.04 -12.49
C LEU A 45 -14.60 6.02 -13.40
N GLY A 46 -15.79 6.34 -13.89
CA GLY A 46 -16.72 5.34 -14.43
C GLY A 46 -17.36 4.46 -13.33
N VAL A 47 -18.44 3.78 -13.69
CA VAL A 47 -19.27 3.00 -12.74
C VAL A 47 -18.50 1.86 -12.09
N ASP A 48 -17.69 1.12 -12.86
CA ASP A 48 -17.00 -0.06 -12.36
C ASP A 48 -15.88 0.28 -11.38
N ALA A 49 -15.08 1.32 -11.68
CA ALA A 49 -14.00 1.72 -10.79
C ALA A 49 -14.48 2.42 -9.52
N SER A 50 -15.69 3.00 -9.54
CA SER A 50 -16.31 3.51 -8.31
C SER A 50 -16.60 2.40 -7.28
N LEU A 51 -16.75 1.14 -7.72
CA LEU A 51 -16.96 -0.02 -6.84
C LEU A 51 -15.72 -0.35 -6.00
N ALA A 52 -14.54 0.11 -6.41
CA ALA A 52 -13.29 -0.03 -5.67
C ALA A 52 -13.11 1.03 -4.57
N LEU A 53 -13.97 2.03 -4.48
CA LEU A 53 -13.88 3.04 -3.41
C LEU A 53 -14.52 2.53 -2.12
N GLY A 54 -13.88 2.82 -1.00
CA GLY A 54 -14.37 2.47 0.34
C GLY A 54 -13.28 1.85 1.22
N VAL A 55 -13.71 1.14 2.26
CA VAL A 55 -12.84 0.65 3.32
C VAL A 55 -12.51 -0.83 3.10
N TYR A 56 -11.24 -1.16 3.22
CA TYR A 56 -10.67 -2.49 3.11
C TYR A 56 -10.03 -2.89 4.44
N LYS A 57 -10.17 -4.16 4.82
CA LYS A 57 -9.47 -4.76 5.95
C LYS A 57 -8.41 -5.73 5.45
N LEU A 58 -7.35 -5.88 6.24
CA LEU A 58 -6.32 -6.87 5.95
C LEU A 58 -6.95 -8.26 5.89
N SER A 59 -6.63 -9.00 4.83
CA SER A 59 -7.00 -10.40 4.69
C SER A 59 -5.89 -11.29 5.23
N SER A 60 -6.24 -12.46 5.74
CA SER A 60 -5.27 -13.53 6.04
C SER A 60 -4.67 -14.15 4.77
N THR A 61 -5.22 -13.84 3.59
CA THR A 61 -4.74 -14.35 2.30
C THR A 61 -3.66 -13.43 1.73
N ALA A 62 -2.49 -14.01 1.42
CA ALA A 62 -1.48 -13.36 0.61
C ALA A 62 -1.72 -13.64 -0.88
N ILE A 63 -1.62 -12.61 -1.71
CA ILE A 63 -1.75 -12.65 -3.17
C ILE A 63 -0.54 -11.94 -3.77
N GLY A 64 0.12 -12.55 -4.76
CA GLY A 64 1.35 -12.01 -5.36
C GLY A 64 2.48 -11.82 -4.34
N GLY A 65 2.55 -12.69 -3.33
CA GLY A 65 3.58 -12.65 -2.29
C GLY A 65 3.40 -11.54 -1.24
N ARG A 66 2.30 -10.78 -1.27
CA ARG A 66 1.98 -9.74 -0.28
C ARG A 66 0.60 -9.96 0.32
N ALA A 67 0.36 -9.45 1.52
CA ALA A 67 -0.96 -9.50 2.13
C ALA A 67 -1.97 -8.73 1.27
N ALA A 68 -3.11 -9.35 0.99
CA ALA A 68 -4.21 -8.70 0.28
C ALA A 68 -5.17 -8.03 1.26
N TRP A 69 -5.98 -7.11 0.76
CA TRP A 69 -7.00 -6.40 1.53
C TRP A 69 -8.37 -6.64 0.92
N LYS A 70 -9.38 -6.92 1.75
CA LYS A 70 -10.74 -7.22 1.31
C LYS A 70 -11.69 -6.09 1.69
N HIS A 71 -12.53 -5.66 0.75
CA HIS A 71 -13.48 -4.58 0.99
C HIS A 71 -14.53 -5.01 2.02
N VAL A 72 -14.84 -4.11 2.96
CA VAL A 72 -15.69 -4.43 4.12
C VAL A 72 -17.15 -4.67 3.73
N SER A 73 -17.69 -3.92 2.76
CA SER A 73 -19.08 -4.06 2.31
C SER A 73 -19.25 -4.71 0.93
N ARG A 74 -18.15 -5.05 0.24
CA ARG A 74 -18.18 -5.60 -1.12
C ARG A 74 -17.27 -6.83 -1.17
N PRO A 75 -17.79 -8.02 -0.87
CA PRO A 75 -16.94 -9.20 -0.65
C PRO A 75 -16.14 -9.65 -1.88
N ASP A 76 -16.54 -9.20 -3.08
CA ASP A 76 -15.83 -9.45 -4.33
C ASP A 76 -14.73 -8.41 -4.64
N SER A 77 -14.63 -7.30 -3.90
CA SER A 77 -13.63 -6.26 -4.16
C SER A 77 -12.40 -6.42 -3.28
N TRP A 78 -11.22 -6.45 -3.92
CA TRP A 78 -9.94 -6.70 -3.28
C TRP A 78 -8.88 -5.68 -3.69
N LEU A 79 -7.96 -5.38 -2.78
CA LEU A 79 -6.65 -4.79 -3.10
C LEU A 79 -5.59 -5.88 -2.97
N ALA A 80 -4.95 -6.19 -4.09
CA ALA A 80 -3.93 -7.22 -4.13
C ALA A 80 -2.74 -6.77 -4.97
N PHE A 81 -1.57 -7.29 -4.59
CA PHE A 81 -0.33 -7.05 -5.30
C PHE A 81 -0.21 -8.06 -6.45
N ALA A 82 0.14 -7.58 -7.63
CA ALA A 82 0.45 -8.40 -8.79
C ALA A 82 1.45 -7.66 -9.68
N GLU A 83 2.42 -8.37 -10.25
CA GLU A 83 3.29 -7.85 -11.31
C GLU A 83 3.93 -6.49 -10.98
N GLY A 84 4.39 -6.34 -9.74
CA GLY A 84 5.11 -5.15 -9.28
C GLY A 84 4.24 -3.96 -8.87
N THR A 85 2.92 -4.08 -8.87
CA THR A 85 2.01 -2.99 -8.46
C THR A 85 0.77 -3.50 -7.70
N TRP A 86 0.03 -2.56 -7.10
CA TRP A 86 -1.25 -2.80 -6.44
C TRP A 86 -2.41 -2.58 -7.39
N PHE A 87 -3.38 -3.49 -7.37
CA PHE A 87 -4.62 -3.42 -8.12
C PHE A 87 -5.83 -3.48 -7.20
N ALA A 88 -6.87 -2.69 -7.50
CA ALA A 88 -8.22 -2.93 -7.03
C ALA A 88 -8.95 -3.80 -8.04
N GLN A 89 -9.41 -4.98 -7.64
CA GLN A 89 -9.86 -6.02 -8.59
C GLN A 89 -10.93 -6.94 -8.00
N PRO A 90 -11.72 -7.62 -8.85
CA PRO A 90 -12.65 -8.64 -8.42
C PRO A 90 -11.93 -9.88 -7.89
N ALA A 91 -12.60 -10.73 -7.12
CA ALA A 91 -11.99 -11.96 -6.58
C ALA A 91 -11.53 -12.90 -7.71
N SER A 92 -12.24 -12.91 -8.83
CA SER A 92 -11.92 -13.71 -10.02
C SER A 92 -10.65 -13.29 -10.75
N ALA A 93 -10.11 -12.10 -10.48
CA ALA A 93 -8.92 -11.57 -11.13
C ALA A 93 -7.66 -11.64 -10.25
N LEU A 94 -7.78 -12.04 -8.98
CA LEU A 94 -6.71 -11.97 -7.98
C LEU A 94 -5.37 -12.52 -8.48
N GLY A 95 -4.32 -11.71 -8.34
CA GLY A 95 -2.96 -12.06 -8.75
C GLY A 95 -2.67 -11.82 -10.24
N SER A 96 -3.64 -11.34 -11.01
CA SER A 96 -3.46 -10.92 -12.40
C SER A 96 -3.21 -9.41 -12.53
N ARG A 97 -2.89 -8.95 -13.75
CA ARG A 97 -2.76 -7.50 -14.09
C ARG A 97 -4.09 -6.84 -14.45
N THR A 98 -5.20 -7.44 -14.07
CA THR A 98 -6.54 -7.00 -14.43
C THR A 98 -7.25 -6.48 -13.20
N GLY A 99 -7.97 -5.37 -13.34
CA GLY A 99 -8.71 -4.75 -12.25
C GLY A 99 -9.32 -3.44 -12.68
N TRP A 100 -10.00 -2.79 -11.74
CA TRP A 100 -10.63 -1.50 -11.96
C TRP A 100 -9.68 -0.32 -11.75
N LEU A 101 -8.71 -0.45 -10.83
CA LEU A 101 -7.71 0.58 -10.51
C LEU A 101 -6.32 -0.04 -10.33
N SER A 102 -5.26 0.74 -10.62
CA SER A 102 -3.87 0.35 -10.32
C SER A 102 -3.03 1.55 -9.88
N VAL A 103 -2.02 1.32 -9.03
CA VAL A 103 -1.06 2.36 -8.60
C VAL A 103 0.22 2.25 -9.42
N ARG A 104 0.40 3.09 -10.43
CA ARG A 104 1.72 3.22 -11.08
C ARG A 104 2.53 4.28 -10.36
N ALA A 105 3.72 3.90 -9.87
CA ALA A 105 4.75 4.88 -9.58
C ALA A 105 5.23 5.45 -10.93
N ASN A 106 5.25 6.77 -11.05
CA ASN A 106 5.96 7.46 -12.13
C ASN A 106 7.45 7.48 -11.86
#